data_AF-A0A537WT07-F1
#
_entry.id   AF-A0A537WT07-F1
#
_cell.length_a   1.000
_cell.length_b   1.000
_cell.length_c   1.000
_cell.angle_alpha   90.00
_cell.angle_beta   90.00
_cell.angle_gamma   90.00
#
_symmetry.space_group_name_H-M   'P 1'
#
loop_
_entity.id
_entity.type
_entity.pdbx_description
1 polymer ?
#
loop_
_entity_poly.entity_id
_entity_poly.type
_entity_poly.pdbx_seq_one_letter_code
_entity_poly.pdbx_strand_id
1 'polypeptide(L)' 'MPISTADLWDTIAAEAEAESQLWTSALRPREEQQREPVFSPLAESRYALGVETIYEGYLLHYGRARLFSPEDGPG' A
#
# COMPACT_ATOMS: atom_id res chain seq x y z
N MET A 1 12.16 -16.51 1.71
CA MET A 1 11.60 -16.68 0.36
C MET A 1 11.17 -15.30 -0.13
N PRO A 2 11.32 -14.98 -1.43
CA PRO A 2 10.74 -13.75 -1.96
C PRO A 2 9.21 -13.82 -1.77
N ILE A 3 8.61 -12.74 -1.25
CA ILE A 3 7.16 -12.58 -1.14
C ILE A 3 6.63 -12.40 -2.56
N SER A 4 5.55 -13.11 -2.93
CA SER A 4 4.94 -12.89 -4.25
C SER A 4 4.27 -11.52 -4.29
N THR A 5 4.11 -10.93 -5.47
CA THR A 5 3.47 -9.62 -5.61
C THR A 5 2.09 -9.57 -4.95
N ALA A 6 1.27 -10.62 -5.11
CA ALA A 6 -0.04 -10.70 -4.48
C ALA A 6 0.06 -10.72 -2.95
N ASP A 7 0.99 -11.53 -2.42
CA ASP A 7 1.23 -11.64 -0.97
C ASP A 7 1.72 -10.32 -0.37
N LEU A 8 2.51 -9.53 -1.13
CA LEU A 8 3.00 -8.22 -0.68
C LEU A 8 1.84 -7.26 -0.41
N TRP A 9 0.93 -7.09 -1.37
CA TRP A 9 -0.19 -6.15 -1.22
C TRP A 9 -1.19 -6.60 -0.17
N ASP A 10 -1.44 -7.91 -0.08
CA ASP A 10 -2.28 -8.46 0.97
C ASP A 10 -1.65 -8.27 2.36
N THR A 11 -0.33 -8.35 2.47
CA THR A 11 0.39 -8.05 3.73
C THR A 11 0.23 -6.58 4.12
N ILE A 12 0.46 -5.63 3.19
CA ILE A 12 0.34 -4.20 3.50
C ILE A 12 -1.09 -3.85 3.94
N ALA A 13 -2.11 -4.36 3.22
CA ALA A 13 -3.50 -4.12 3.59
C ALA A 13 -3.86 -4.73 4.95
N ALA A 14 -3.51 -6.00 5.18
CA ALA A 14 -3.83 -6.68 6.43
C ALA A 14 -3.12 -6.07 7.65
N GLU A 15 -1.85 -5.67 7.51
CA GLU A 15 -1.13 -4.99 8.59
C GLU A 15 -1.69 -3.60 8.87
N ALA A 16 -2.12 -2.86 7.85
CA ALA A 16 -2.79 -1.57 8.03
C ALA A 16 -4.14 -1.72 8.75
N GLU A 17 -4.96 -2.71 8.37
CA GLU A 17 -6.21 -3.04 9.06
C GLU A 17 -5.99 -3.42 10.53
N ALA A 18 -4.94 -4.18 10.81
CA ALA A 18 -4.59 -4.59 12.17
C ALA A 18 -4.06 -3.43 13.02
N GLU A 19 -3.51 -2.38 12.41
CA GLU A 19 -2.95 -1.22 13.11
C GLU A 19 -4.05 -0.32 13.68
N SER A 20 -5.04 0.08 12.87
CA SER A 20 -6.16 0.90 13.35
C SER A 20 -7.36 0.92 12.43
N GLN A 21 -8.52 1.23 13.03
CA GLN A 21 -9.77 1.45 12.31
C GLN A 21 -9.67 2.60 11.29
N LEU A 22 -8.82 3.60 11.54
CA LEU A 22 -8.59 4.70 10.60
C LEU A 22 -8.00 4.18 9.28
N TRP A 23 -6.98 3.32 9.34
CA TRP A 23 -6.40 2.72 8.14
C TRP A 23 -7.35 1.73 7.47
N THR A 24 -8.12 0.97 8.25
CA THR A 24 -9.20 0.13 7.70
C THR A 24 -10.16 0.96 6.86
N SER A 25 -10.64 2.10 7.39
CA SER A 25 -11.55 2.98 6.66
C SER A 25 -10.90 3.64 5.43
N ALA A 26 -9.59 3.90 5.49
CA ALA A 26 -8.86 4.51 4.37
C ALA A 26 -8.51 3.51 3.26
N LEU A 27 -8.72 2.21 3.41
CA LEU A 27 -8.45 1.24 2.35
C LEU A 27 -9.48 1.34 1.24
N ARG A 28 -9.00 1.36 -0.01
CA ARG A 28 -9.85 1.24 -1.19
C ARG A 28 -10.50 -0.15 -1.22
N PRO A 29 -11.72 -0.29 -1.79
CA PRO A 29 -12.29 -1.57 -2.15
C PRO A 29 -11.28 -2.40 -2.94
N ARG A 30 -11.26 -3.72 -2.73
CA ARG A 30 -10.18 -4.58 -3.26
C ARG A 30 -10.09 -4.53 -4.79
N GLU A 31 -11.22 -4.39 -5.47
CA GLU A 31 -11.33 -4.22 -6.92
C GLU A 31 -10.77 -2.89 -7.45
N GLU A 32 -10.63 -1.88 -6.59
CA GLU A 32 -10.07 -0.56 -6.93
C GLU A 32 -8.58 -0.42 -6.56
N GLN A 33 -8.03 -1.39 -5.84
CA GLN A 33 -6.62 -1.38 -5.41
C GLN A 33 -5.68 -1.62 -6.59
N GLN A 34 -4.72 -0.72 -6.79
CA GLN A 34 -3.72 -0.84 -7.84
C GLN A 34 -2.51 -1.64 -7.35
N ARG A 35 -2.52 -2.95 -7.60
CA ARG A 35 -1.57 -3.92 -7.02
C ARG A 35 -0.40 -4.28 -7.94
N GLU A 36 0.00 -3.36 -8.81
CA GLU A 36 1.22 -3.52 -9.62
C GLU A 36 2.44 -2.97 -8.84
N PRO A 37 3.52 -3.76 -8.68
CA PRO A 37 4.75 -3.31 -8.04
C PRO A 37 5.50 -2.36 -8.96
N VAL A 38 5.70 -1.12 -8.50
CA VAL A 38 6.35 -0.06 -9.27
C VAL A 38 7.74 0.24 -8.71
N PHE A 39 7.88 0.23 -7.39
CA PHE A 39 9.10 0.69 -6.71
C PHE A 39 9.98 -0.47 -6.25
N SER A 40 9.37 -1.55 -5.78
CA SER A 40 10.11 -2.75 -5.35
C SER A 40 10.99 -3.38 -6.44
N PRO A 41 10.66 -3.35 -7.76
CA PRO A 41 11.56 -3.86 -8.79
C PRO A 41 12.87 -3.06 -8.94
N LEU A 42 12.94 -1.85 -8.37
CA LEU A 42 14.12 -0.98 -8.39
C LEU A 42 15.10 -1.26 -7.23
N ALA A 43 14.74 -2.15 -6.30
CA ALA A 43 15.51 -2.47 -5.10
C ALA A 43 15.81 -3.98 -5.00
N GLU A 44 16.61 -4.37 -4.00
CA GLU A 44 16.77 -5.80 -3.70
C GLU A 44 15.44 -6.41 -3.26
N SER A 45 15.13 -7.62 -3.74
CA SER A 45 13.85 -8.30 -3.50
C SER A 45 13.49 -8.48 -2.02
N ARG A 46 14.49 -8.61 -1.13
CA ARG A 46 14.27 -8.72 0.33
C ARG A 46 13.67 -7.46 0.95
N TYR A 47 13.74 -6.32 0.28
CA TYR A 47 13.19 -5.04 0.75
C TYR A 47 11.85 -4.69 0.10
N ALA A 48 11.30 -5.54 -0.77
CA ALA A 48 10.12 -5.24 -1.57
C ALA A 48 8.94 -4.73 -0.73
N LEU A 49 8.62 -5.43 0.37
CA LEU A 49 7.53 -5.03 1.28
C LEU A 49 7.75 -3.62 1.83
N GLY A 50 8.91 -3.38 2.47
CA GLY A 50 9.21 -2.07 3.05
C GLY A 50 9.25 -0.94 2.02
N VAL A 51 9.79 -1.19 0.82
CA VAL A 51 9.86 -0.21 -0.26
C VAL A 51 8.45 0.19 -0.71
N GLU A 52 7.58 -0.77 -1.04
CA GLU A 52 6.21 -0.45 -1.46
C GLU A 52 5.42 0.23 -0.34
N THR A 53 5.57 -0.18 0.92
CA THR A 53 4.94 0.48 2.07
C THR A 53 5.36 1.94 2.20
N ILE A 54 6.66 2.23 2.12
CA ILE A 54 7.17 3.60 2.21
C ILE A 54 6.62 4.46 1.07
N TYR A 55 6.58 3.92 -0.15
CA TYR A 55 6.05 4.66 -1.30
C TYR A 55 4.52 4.80 -1.26
N GLU A 56 3.78 3.88 -0.67
CA GLU A 56 2.34 4.09 -0.40
C GLU A 56 2.13 5.30 0.51
N GLY A 57 2.89 5.42 1.60
CA GLY A 57 2.83 6.58 2.48
C GLY A 57 3.24 7.87 1.75
N TYR A 58 4.29 7.83 0.93
CA TYR A 58 4.70 8.98 0.12
C TYR A 58 3.59 9.42 -0.86
N LEU A 59 3.00 8.48 -1.59
CA LEU A 59 1.95 8.76 -2.57
C LEU A 59 0.67 9.25 -1.91
N LEU A 60 0.37 8.84 -0.67
CA LEU A 60 -0.75 9.38 0.11
C LEU A 60 -0.62 10.89 0.34
N HIS A 61 0.61 11.39 0.53
CA HIS A 61 0.87 12.81 0.78
C HIS A 61 1.17 13.63 -0.47
N TYR A 62 1.84 13.04 -1.46
CA TYR A 62 2.44 13.78 -2.59
C TYR A 62 2.01 13.26 -3.97
N GLY A 63 1.05 12.34 -4.04
CA GLY A 63 0.61 11.75 -5.30
C GLY A 63 -0.76 11.10 -5.19
N ARG A 64 -0.89 9.93 -5.81
CA ARG A 64 -2.10 9.11 -5.74
C ARG A 64 -1.74 7.76 -5.14
N ALA A 65 -2.12 7.54 -3.89
CA ALA A 65 -1.96 6.25 -3.23
C ALA A 65 -2.74 5.15 -3.98
N ARG A 66 -2.20 3.93 -3.93
CA ARG A 66 -2.70 2.78 -4.69
C ARG A 66 -3.62 1.90 -3.87
N LEU A 67 -3.30 1.69 -2.60
CA LEU A 67 -4.13 0.94 -1.66
C LEU A 67 -5.09 1.83 -0.89
N PHE A 68 -4.69 3.08 -0.63
CA PHE A 68 -5.42 3.97 0.25
C PHE A 68 -6.13 5.08 -0.51
N SER A 69 -7.26 5.51 0.03
CA SER A 69 -7.92 6.75 -0.30
C SER A 69 -8.18 7.48 1.02
N PRO A 70 -7.60 8.66 1.25
CA PRO A 70 -7.96 9.43 2.41
C PRO A 70 -9.47 9.74 2.36
N GLU A 71 -10.18 9.59 3.47
CA GLU A 71 -11.52 10.16 3.60
C GLU A 71 -11.39 11.68 3.43
N ASP A 72 -12.19 12.27 2.55
CA ASP A 72 -12.03 13.65 2.09
C ASP A 72 -11.80 14.66 3.23
N GLY A 73 -10.78 15.51 3.08
CA GLY A 73 -10.65 16.77 3.81
C GLY A 73 -9.50 17.66 3.35
N PRO A 74 -9.76 18.95 3.04
CA PRO A 74 -10.70 19.42 2.02
C PRO A 74 -10.06 19.32 0.61
N GLY A 75 -10.91 19.14 -0.41
CA GLY A 75 -10.54 19.40 -1.80
C GLY A 75 -10.32 20.88 -2.11
#